data_AF-A0A2N2I3G8-F1
#
_entry.id   AF-A0A2N2I3G8-F1
#
_cell.length_a   1.000
_cell.length_b   1.000
_cell.length_c   1.000
_cell.angle_alpha   90.00
_cell.angle_beta   90.00
_cell.angle_gamma   90.00
#
_symmetry.space_group_name_H-M   'P 1'
#
loop_
_entity.id
_entity.type
_entity.pdbx_description
1 polymer ?
#
loop_
_entity_poly.entity_id
_entity_poly.type
_entity_poly.pdbx_seq_one_letter_code
_entity_poly.pdbx_strand_id
1 'polypeptide(L)'
;IYRPFTPEEVEELGRKVKQFYDVFIDRVAKGRKLDPDQVDRVARGRVWLGRKALEHKLVDEVGGMRQAMNAALAATGLPDDTPIIELPPPQFSLLNLAASMASADTVEAPETRLLRNHVPGEIGRILQAVAPFVVYDPFQPLALSEVTQAP
;
A
#
# COMPACT_ATOMS: atom_id res chain seq x y z
N ILE A 1 30.25 11.52 -13.21
CA ILE A 1 30.70 12.65 -12.35
C ILE A 1 30.29 12.29 -10.93
N TYR A 2 31.23 11.98 -10.05
CA TYR A 2 30.99 11.74 -8.62
C TYR A 2 31.97 12.62 -7.85
N ARG A 3 31.45 13.54 -7.03
CA ARG A 3 32.24 14.29 -6.04
C ARG A 3 31.63 14.06 -4.65
N PRO A 4 32.42 14.11 -3.57
CA PRO A 4 31.85 14.11 -2.23
C PRO A 4 30.99 15.36 -1.99
N PHE A 5 30.07 15.26 -1.02
CA PHE A 5 29.30 16.41 -0.53
C PHE A 5 30.22 17.42 0.14
N THR A 6 29.90 18.70 0.01
CA THR A 6 30.54 19.75 0.81
C THR A 6 30.00 19.72 2.24
N PRO A 7 30.73 20.29 3.22
CA PRO A 7 30.23 20.40 4.60
C PRO A 7 28.85 21.05 4.70
N GLU A 8 28.60 22.09 3.90
CA GLU A 8 27.32 22.81 3.88
C GLU A 8 26.17 21.94 3.32
N GLU A 9 26.45 21.13 2.31
CA GLU A 9 25.48 20.18 1.74
C GLU A 9 25.11 19.08 2.76
N VAL A 10 26.09 18.60 3.53
CA VAL A 10 25.86 17.63 4.61
C VAL A 10 25.01 18.24 5.72
N GLU A 11 25.27 19.49 6.10
CA GLU A 11 24.49 20.19 7.13
C GLU A 11 23.03 20.40 6.69
N GLU A 12 22.81 20.88 5.45
CA GLU A 12 21.46 21.04 4.88
C GLU A 12 20.71 19.71 4.85
N LEU A 13 21.37 18.62 4.44
CA LEU A 13 20.78 17.29 4.46
C LEU A 13 20.42 16.85 5.89
N GLY A 14 21.30 17.10 6.86
CA GLY A 14 21.05 16.83 8.27
C GLY A 14 19.82 17.58 8.79
N ARG A 15 19.65 18.86 8.44
CA ARG A 15 18.46 19.65 8.79
C ARG A 15 17.18 19.05 8.20
N LYS A 16 17.21 18.63 6.93
CA LYS A 16 16.06 17.97 6.30
C LYS A 16 15.70 16.65 6.98
N VAL A 17 16.68 15.80 7.24
CA VAL A 17 16.47 14.53 7.97
C VAL A 17 15.86 14.78 9.34
N LYS A 18 16.37 15.78 10.08
CA LYS A 18 15.82 16.16 11.38
C LYS A 18 14.36 16.62 11.27
N GLN A 19 14.02 17.46 10.29
CA GLN A 19 12.64 17.91 10.09
C GLN A 19 11.68 16.74 9.86
N PHE A 20 12.04 15.78 9.01
CA PHE A 20 11.22 14.58 8.80
C PHE A 20 11.10 13.72 10.06
N TYR A 21 12.19 13.60 10.82
CA TYR A 21 12.18 12.89 12.10
C TYR A 21 11.24 13.55 13.11
N ASP A 22 11.31 14.87 13.26
CA ASP A 22 10.45 15.62 14.19
C ASP A 22 8.97 15.47 13.81
N VAL A 23 8.63 15.51 12.51
CA VAL A 23 7.27 15.24 12.01
C VAL A 23 6.80 13.83 12.34
N PHE A 24 7.68 12.83 12.20
CA PHE A 24 7.36 11.45 12.56
C PHE A 24 7.06 11.33 14.06
N ILE A 25 7.91 11.91 14.92
CA ILE A 25 7.72 11.89 16.38
C ILE A 25 6.39 12.55 16.75
N ASP A 26 6.08 13.72 16.21
CA ASP A 26 4.83 14.44 16.48
C ASP A 26 3.58 13.63 16.07
N ARG A 27 3.61 13.01 14.89
CA ARG A 27 2.49 12.16 14.42
C ARG A 27 2.26 10.95 15.33
N VAL A 28 3.33 10.27 15.73
CA VAL A 28 3.23 9.12 16.64
C VAL A 28 2.77 9.56 18.03
N ALA A 29 3.32 10.65 18.57
CA ALA A 29 2.92 11.22 19.85
C ALA A 29 1.43 11.56 19.88
N LYS A 30 0.92 12.25 18.85
CA LYS A 30 -0.51 12.57 18.69
C LYS A 30 -1.37 11.32 18.56
N GLY A 31 -1.01 10.40 17.65
CA GLY A 31 -1.78 9.19 17.39
C GLY A 31 -1.85 8.25 18.60
N ARG A 32 -0.76 8.13 19.36
CA ARG A 32 -0.68 7.26 20.55
C ARG A 32 -0.98 7.96 21.87
N LYS A 33 -1.24 9.28 21.83
CA LYS A 33 -1.42 10.14 23.01
C LYS A 33 -0.26 10.00 24.00
N LEU A 34 0.96 10.01 23.48
CA LEU A 34 2.21 9.92 24.24
C LEU A 34 2.94 11.25 24.23
N ASP A 35 3.78 11.45 25.23
CA ASP A 35 4.73 12.56 25.26
C ASP A 35 5.80 12.38 24.15
N PRO A 36 6.15 13.43 23.37
CA PRO A 36 7.16 13.35 22.33
C PRO A 36 8.51 12.81 22.79
N ASP A 37 8.97 13.15 24.01
CA ASP A 37 10.23 12.63 24.53
C ASP A 37 10.13 11.14 24.85
N GLN A 38 8.95 10.67 25.28
CA GLN A 38 8.71 9.23 25.44
C GLN A 38 8.81 8.50 24.09
N VAL A 39 8.25 9.08 23.02
CA VAL A 39 8.34 8.51 21.68
C VAL A 39 9.79 8.49 21.19
N ASP A 40 10.54 9.60 21.34
CA ASP A 40 11.96 9.65 20.95
C ASP A 40 12.80 8.59 21.67
N ARG A 41 12.53 8.36 22.98
CA ARG A 41 13.18 7.31 23.78
C ARG A 41 12.93 5.89 23.29
N VAL A 42 11.86 5.63 22.54
CA VAL A 42 11.57 4.30 21.94
C VAL A 42 11.75 4.27 20.42
N ALA A 43 11.99 5.41 19.78
CA ALA A 43 12.24 5.56 18.35
C ALA A 43 13.75 5.38 18.00
N ARG A 44 14.27 6.18 17.06
CA ARG A 44 15.66 6.14 16.55
C ARG A 44 16.01 4.90 15.73
N GLY A 45 15.09 4.45 14.87
CA GLY A 45 15.31 3.33 13.95
C GLY A 45 15.36 1.94 14.61
N ARG A 46 15.01 1.82 15.89
CA ARG A 46 14.88 0.53 16.57
C ARG A 46 13.66 -0.23 16.07
N VAL A 47 13.84 -1.51 15.81
CA VAL A 47 12.77 -2.45 15.44
C VAL A 47 12.29 -3.17 16.68
N TRP A 48 10.97 -3.26 16.86
CA TRP A 48 10.35 -3.88 18.02
C TRP A 48 9.58 -5.14 17.63
N LEU A 49 9.69 -6.18 18.45
CA LEU A 49 8.74 -7.30 18.41
C LEU A 49 7.36 -6.80 18.87
N GLY A 50 6.28 -7.35 18.33
CA GLY A 50 4.91 -6.91 18.64
C GLY A 50 4.61 -6.84 20.15
N ARG A 51 5.08 -7.83 20.93
CA ARG A 51 4.95 -7.82 22.41
C ARG A 51 5.66 -6.63 23.06
N LYS A 52 6.85 -6.26 22.58
CA LYS A 52 7.60 -5.08 23.07
C LYS A 52 6.96 -3.77 22.59
N ALA A 53 6.43 -3.74 21.38
CA ALA A 53 5.66 -2.59 20.90
C ALA A 53 4.44 -2.32 21.79
N LEU A 54 3.77 -3.37 22.27
CA LEU A 54 2.65 -3.25 23.23
C LEU A 54 3.12 -2.67 24.58
N GLU A 55 4.24 -3.17 25.13
CA GLU A 55 4.84 -2.62 26.36
C GLU A 55 5.19 -1.13 26.22
N HIS A 56 5.66 -0.71 25.03
CA HIS A 56 5.97 0.68 24.70
C HIS A 56 4.75 1.51 24.28
N LYS A 57 3.54 0.93 24.31
CA LYS A 57 2.29 1.56 23.87
C LYS A 57 2.29 2.01 22.41
N LEU A 58 3.10 1.39 21.56
CA LEU A 58 3.16 1.65 20.12
C LEU A 58 2.04 0.93 19.36
N VAL A 59 1.45 -0.11 19.95
CA VAL A 59 0.27 -0.84 19.45
C VAL A 59 -0.73 -1.04 20.59
N ASP A 60 -1.99 -1.31 20.25
CA ASP A 60 -3.05 -1.53 21.24
C ASP A 60 -3.22 -3.01 21.62
N GLU A 61 -3.01 -3.90 20.66
CA GLU A 61 -3.13 -5.34 20.85
C GLU A 61 -2.17 -6.10 19.92
N VAL A 62 -1.85 -7.34 20.29
CA VAL A 62 -1.09 -8.27 19.45
C VAL A 62 -2.01 -9.42 19.05
N GLY A 63 -2.27 -9.57 17.75
CA GLY A 63 -3.15 -10.59 17.21
C GLY A 63 -2.89 -10.85 15.73
N GLY A 64 -3.72 -11.70 15.13
CA GLY A 64 -3.70 -11.97 13.68
C GLY A 64 -4.76 -11.16 12.93
N MET A 65 -4.85 -11.41 11.63
CA MET A 65 -5.78 -10.70 10.73
C MET A 65 -7.24 -10.81 11.17
N ARG A 66 -7.68 -12.01 11.59
CA ARG A 66 -9.06 -12.22 12.05
C ARG A 66 -9.41 -11.40 13.29
N GLN A 67 -8.48 -11.28 14.24
CA GLN A 67 -8.68 -10.43 15.42
C GLN A 67 -8.76 -8.95 15.03
N ALA A 68 -7.90 -8.50 14.11
CA ALA A 68 -7.93 -7.13 13.60
C ALA A 68 -9.26 -6.80 12.88
N MET A 69 -9.77 -7.73 12.07
CA MET A 69 -11.06 -7.59 11.37
C MET A 69 -12.22 -7.48 12.37
N ASN A 70 -12.26 -8.35 13.38
CA ASN A 70 -13.30 -8.31 14.40
C ASN A 70 -13.24 -7.01 15.21
N ALA A 71 -12.04 -6.54 15.58
CA ALA A 71 -11.86 -5.28 16.29
C ALA A 71 -12.30 -4.07 15.44
N ALA A 72 -12.00 -4.07 14.14
CA ALA A 72 -12.45 -3.04 13.22
C ALA A 72 -13.98 -3.04 13.09
N LEU A 73 -14.61 -4.21 12.91
CA LEU A 73 -16.06 -4.32 12.83
C LEU A 73 -16.73 -3.80 14.12
N ALA A 74 -16.23 -4.22 15.28
CA ALA A 74 -16.73 -3.76 16.57
C ALA A 74 -16.59 -2.23 16.76
N ALA A 75 -15.53 -1.61 16.23
CA ALA A 75 -15.32 -0.17 16.29
C ALA A 75 -16.30 0.64 15.41
N THR A 76 -16.90 0.02 14.39
CA THR A 76 -17.84 0.69 13.47
C THR A 76 -19.27 0.74 13.99
N GLY A 77 -19.64 -0.16 14.90
CA GLY A 77 -21.03 -0.33 15.36
C GLY A 77 -21.96 -0.98 14.32
N LEU A 78 -21.42 -1.55 13.25
CA LEU A 78 -22.18 -2.29 12.25
C LEU A 78 -22.52 -3.73 12.72
N PRO A 79 -23.51 -4.40 12.11
CA PRO A 79 -23.84 -5.79 12.41
C PRO A 79 -22.66 -6.76 12.21
N ASP A 80 -22.61 -7.83 13.00
CA ASP A 80 -21.55 -8.84 12.95
C ASP A 80 -21.46 -9.59 11.60
N ASP A 81 -22.54 -9.60 10.83
CA ASP A 81 -22.64 -10.22 9.50
C ASP A 81 -22.29 -9.25 8.36
N THR A 82 -21.77 -8.06 8.68
CA THR A 82 -21.35 -7.08 7.68
C THR A 82 -20.31 -7.68 6.73
N PRO A 83 -20.55 -7.68 5.41
CA PRO A 83 -19.63 -8.27 4.46
C PRO A 83 -18.33 -7.47 4.39
N ILE A 84 -17.21 -8.16 4.48
CA ILE A 84 -15.88 -7.58 4.28
C ILE A 84 -15.50 -7.76 2.82
N ILE A 85 -15.22 -6.64 2.16
CA ILE A 85 -14.80 -6.61 0.75
C ILE A 85 -13.33 -6.22 0.65
N GLU A 86 -12.60 -6.90 -0.23
CA GLU A 86 -11.22 -6.53 -0.57
C GLU A 86 -11.23 -5.54 -1.74
N LEU A 87 -10.41 -4.49 -1.64
CA LEU A 87 -10.28 -3.47 -2.67
C LEU A 87 -8.84 -3.43 -3.20
N PRO A 88 -8.64 -3.21 -4.52
CA PRO A 88 -9.69 -3.12 -5.54
C PRO A 88 -10.40 -4.47 -5.75
N PRO A 89 -11.69 -4.48 -6.14
CA PRO A 89 -12.41 -5.72 -6.39
C PRO A 89 -11.67 -6.54 -7.46
N PRO A 90 -11.60 -7.87 -7.32
CA PRO A 90 -10.97 -8.71 -8.33
C PRO A 90 -11.67 -8.51 -9.67
N GLN A 91 -10.89 -8.18 -10.71
CA GLN A 91 -11.41 -8.00 -12.06
C GLN A 91 -11.72 -9.37 -12.69
N PHE A 92 -12.88 -9.93 -12.35
CA PHE A 92 -13.40 -11.11 -13.00
C PHE A 92 -13.91 -10.74 -14.40
N SER A 93 -13.01 -10.83 -15.38
CA SER A 93 -13.38 -10.89 -16.80
C SER A 93 -13.36 -12.34 -17.25
N LEU A 94 -14.36 -12.78 -18.02
CA LEU A 94 -14.36 -14.10 -18.67
C LEU A 94 -13.11 -14.30 -19.54
N LEU A 95 -12.57 -13.20 -20.08
CA LEU A 95 -11.32 -13.19 -20.83
C LEU A 95 -10.11 -13.50 -19.94
N ASN A 96 -10.07 -12.95 -18.71
CA ASN A 96 -9.01 -13.23 -17.73
C ASN A 96 -9.10 -14.69 -17.24
N LEU A 97 -10.31 -15.23 -17.08
CA LEU A 97 -10.52 -16.63 -16.71
C LEU A 97 -10.11 -17.60 -17.83
N ALA A 98 -10.48 -17.28 -19.07
CA ALA A 98 -10.03 -18.05 -20.24
C ALA A 98 -8.52 -17.97 -20.42
N ALA A 99 -7.92 -16.78 -20.21
CA ALA A 99 -6.49 -16.59 -20.22
C ALA A 99 -5.81 -17.37 -19.10
N SER A 100 -6.34 -17.39 -17.87
CA SER A 100 -5.76 -18.14 -16.72
C SER A 100 -5.86 -19.64 -16.91
N MET A 101 -6.95 -20.13 -17.49
CA MET A 101 -7.09 -21.54 -17.88
C MET A 101 -6.14 -21.92 -19.01
N ALA A 102 -5.90 -21.00 -19.95
CA ALA A 102 -4.93 -21.17 -21.02
C ALA A 102 -3.47 -21.00 -20.55
N SER A 103 -3.24 -20.31 -19.42
CA SER A 103 -1.92 -20.05 -18.82
C SER A 103 -1.64 -20.88 -17.57
N ALA A 104 -2.36 -21.99 -17.38
CA ALA A 104 -2.03 -23.01 -16.38
C ALA A 104 -0.58 -23.54 -16.50
N ASP A 105 0.10 -23.28 -17.63
CA ASP A 105 1.55 -23.35 -17.78
C ASP A 105 2.12 -21.96 -18.12
N THR A 106 2.34 -21.08 -17.13
CA THR A 106 3.48 -20.13 -17.00
C THR A 106 3.17 -19.01 -16.01
N VAL A 107 3.92 -18.99 -14.90
CA VAL A 107 4.05 -17.81 -14.04
C VAL A 107 4.95 -16.80 -14.75
N GLU A 108 4.44 -15.59 -15.00
CA GLU A 108 5.09 -14.28 -14.84
C GLU A 108 4.40 -13.23 -15.73
N ALA A 109 3.97 -12.12 -15.13
CA ALA A 109 3.76 -10.89 -15.88
C ALA A 109 5.11 -10.18 -16.08
N PRO A 110 5.52 -9.96 -17.34
CA PRO A 110 5.81 -8.60 -17.79
C PRO A 110 5.39 -8.38 -19.27
N GLU A 111 4.15 -7.95 -19.44
CA GLU A 111 3.59 -7.04 -20.46
C GLU A 111 3.77 -7.21 -21.99
N THR A 112 4.78 -7.83 -22.63
CA THR A 112 4.98 -7.51 -24.09
C THR A 112 5.47 -8.59 -25.05
N ARG A 113 5.74 -9.84 -24.66
CA ARG A 113 6.38 -10.80 -25.59
C ARG A 113 5.48 -11.87 -26.23
N LEU A 114 4.35 -12.23 -25.64
CA LEU A 114 3.60 -13.42 -26.08
C LEU A 114 2.40 -13.13 -27.00
N LEU A 115 1.90 -11.89 -27.05
CA LEU A 115 0.78 -11.52 -27.93
C LEU A 115 1.16 -11.50 -29.43
N ARG A 116 2.45 -11.67 -29.78
CA ARG A 116 2.91 -11.60 -31.18
C ARG A 116 2.71 -12.91 -31.96
N ASN A 117 2.63 -14.06 -31.29
CA ASN A 117 2.83 -15.34 -32.00
C ASN A 117 1.59 -16.24 -32.11
N HIS A 118 0.46 -15.96 -31.43
CA HIS A 118 -0.71 -16.87 -31.49
C HIS A 118 -2.07 -16.19 -31.63
N VAL A 119 -2.13 -14.90 -31.99
CA VAL A 119 -3.40 -14.24 -32.29
C VAL A 119 -3.51 -14.08 -33.81
N PRO A 120 -4.51 -14.70 -34.49
CA PRO A 120 -4.79 -14.44 -35.90
C PRO A 120 -4.88 -12.93 -36.15
N GLY A 121 -4.24 -12.42 -37.21
CA GLY A 121 -4.01 -10.98 -37.41
C GLY A 121 -5.27 -10.09 -37.48
N GLU A 122 -6.45 -10.69 -37.61
CA GLU A 122 -7.76 -10.04 -37.47
C GLU A 122 -8.10 -9.74 -35.99
N ILE A 123 -7.91 -10.72 -35.11
CA ILE A 123 -8.23 -10.64 -33.67
C ILE A 123 -7.22 -9.72 -32.95
N GLY A 124 -5.95 -9.73 -33.38
CA GLY A 124 -4.92 -8.87 -32.83
C GLY A 124 -5.23 -7.38 -33.04
N ARG A 125 -5.74 -7.02 -34.22
CA ARG A 125 -6.18 -5.64 -34.53
C ARG A 125 -7.39 -5.21 -33.71
N ILE A 126 -8.34 -6.11 -33.51
CA ILE A 126 -9.52 -5.84 -32.68
C ILE A 126 -9.09 -5.63 -31.22
N LEU A 127 -8.30 -6.54 -30.64
CA LEU A 127 -7.80 -6.40 -29.27
C LEU A 127 -7.01 -5.12 -29.06
N GLN A 128 -6.18 -4.72 -30.04
CA GLN A 128 -5.42 -3.47 -29.97
C GLN A 128 -6.32 -2.23 -30.08
N ALA A 129 -7.44 -2.32 -30.80
CA ALA A 129 -8.42 -1.23 -30.94
C ALA A 129 -9.32 -1.06 -29.70
N VAL A 130 -9.62 -2.14 -28.97
CA VAL A 130 -10.42 -2.07 -27.72
C VAL A 130 -9.59 -1.98 -26.44
N ALA A 131 -8.28 -2.25 -26.48
CA ALA A 131 -7.40 -2.16 -25.30
C ALA A 131 -7.51 -0.85 -24.50
N PRO A 132 -7.60 0.35 -25.12
CA PRO A 132 -7.76 1.61 -24.37
C PRO A 132 -9.07 1.69 -23.57
N PHE A 133 -10.08 0.90 -23.95
CA PHE A 133 -11.42 0.90 -23.35
C PHE A 133 -11.63 -0.24 -22.33
N VAL A 134 -10.69 -1.19 -22.26
CA VAL A 134 -10.77 -2.37 -21.38
C VAL A 134 -9.82 -2.26 -20.18
N VAL A 135 -8.78 -1.42 -20.27
CA VAL A 135 -7.67 -1.46 -19.30
C VAL A 135 -7.84 -0.53 -18.10
N TYR A 136 -8.71 0.48 -18.11
CA TYR A 136 -8.89 1.34 -16.92
C TYR A 136 -10.25 2.05 -16.90
N ASP A 137 -11.02 1.87 -15.82
CA ASP A 137 -12.12 2.78 -15.50
C ASP A 137 -11.56 3.94 -14.65
N PRO A 138 -11.53 5.18 -15.18
CA PRO A 138 -10.98 6.33 -14.47
C PRO A 138 -11.76 6.71 -13.20
N PHE A 139 -12.93 6.12 -12.95
CA PHE A 139 -13.74 6.35 -11.75
C PHE A 139 -13.64 5.22 -10.72
N GLN A 140 -12.82 4.20 -10.96
CA GLN A 140 -12.61 3.15 -9.97
C GLN A 140 -11.78 3.70 -8.80
N PRO A 141 -12.28 3.70 -7.56
CA PRO A 141 -11.49 4.12 -6.41
C PRO A 141 -10.31 3.16 -6.23
N LEU A 142 -9.14 3.61 -6.64
CA LEU A 142 -7.88 2.98 -6.29
C LEU A 142 -7.71 3.14 -4.78
N ALA A 143 -7.45 2.04 -4.07
CA ALA A 143 -7.28 2.08 -2.63
C ALA A 143 -6.21 3.15 -2.27
N LEU A 144 -6.64 4.14 -1.49
CA LEU A 144 -5.84 5.21 -0.89
C LEU A 144 -5.14 6.17 -1.87
N SER A 145 -5.91 7.04 -2.53
CA SER A 145 -5.46 8.44 -2.61
C SER A 145 -5.84 9.11 -1.28
N GLU A 146 -4.85 9.52 -0.49
CA GLU A 146 -5.12 10.43 0.63
C GLU A 146 -5.66 11.74 0.04
N VAL A 147 -6.98 11.87 -0.07
CA VAL A 147 -7.62 13.18 -0.22
C VAL A 147 -7.48 13.85 1.14
N THR A 148 -6.30 14.42 1.38
CA THR A 148 -6.13 15.39 2.46
C THR A 148 -6.96 16.59 2.08
N GLN A 149 -8.21 16.65 2.53
CA GLN A 149 -8.91 17.92 2.63
C GLN A 149 -8.21 18.71 3.74
N ALA A 150 -7.30 19.59 3.34
CA ALA A 150 -6.86 20.69 4.18
C ALA A 150 -8.08 21.64 4.43
N PRO A 151 -8.13 22.30 5.60
CA PRO A 151 -9.34 22.88 6.17
C PRO A 151 -10.03 23.96 5.33
#